data_AF-A0A0N4T850-F1
#
_entry.id   AF-A0A0N4T850-F1
#
_cell.length_a   1.000
_cell.length_b   1.000
_cell.length_c   1.000
_cell.angle_alpha   90.00
_cell.angle_beta   90.00
_cell.angle_gamma   90.00
#
_symmetry.space_group_name_H-M   'P 1'
#
loop_
_entity.id
_entity.type
_entity.pdbx_description
1 polymer ?
#
loop_
_entity_poly.entity_id
_entity_poly.type
_entity_poly.pdbx_seq_one_letter_code
_entity_poly.pdbx_strand_id
1 'polypeptide(L)'
;MIPFKTRISQPFQEGQTIHGVGMIKPDAKRIDINFHKGAGANVDLPLHLSIRFDEGKMVYNSYMNNVWGSKEQRLKNLFKPNTEMDIRIRIINNKYQVWYLTHIHFKKFK
;
A
#
# COMPACT_ATOMS: atom_id res chain seq x y z
N MET A 1 13.11 -8.94 -8.80
CA MET A 1 13.10 -7.65 -9.54
C MET A 1 12.09 -6.73 -8.86
N ILE A 2 12.49 -5.50 -8.51
CA ILE A 2 11.65 -4.47 -7.89
C ILE A 2 11.87 -3.21 -8.75
N PRO A 3 10.81 -2.49 -9.18
CA PRO A 3 9.41 -2.65 -8.80
C PRO A 3 8.72 -3.88 -9.41
N PHE A 4 7.73 -4.43 -8.72
CA PHE A 4 6.81 -5.44 -9.24
C PHE A 4 5.53 -4.74 -9.73
N LYS A 5 5.15 -4.98 -10.99
CA LYS A 5 3.93 -4.45 -11.59
C LYS A 5 3.26 -5.56 -12.39
N THR A 6 1.97 -5.78 -12.16
CA THR A 6 1.18 -6.76 -12.90
C THR A 6 -0.22 -6.21 -13.21
N ARG A 7 -0.81 -6.68 -14.30
CA ARG A 7 -2.21 -6.44 -14.63
C ARG A 7 -3.05 -7.57 -14.05
N ILE A 8 -4.10 -7.21 -13.33
CA ILE A 8 -5.15 -8.16 -12.95
C ILE A 8 -6.10 -8.35 -14.14
N SER A 9 -6.44 -9.60 -14.46
CA SER A 9 -7.34 -9.95 -15.57
C SER A 9 -8.79 -9.58 -15.27
N GLN A 10 -9.16 -9.54 -14.00
CA GLN A 10 -10.47 -9.13 -13.51
C GLN A 10 -10.31 -8.00 -12.48
N PRO A 11 -11.26 -7.06 -12.39
CA PRO A 11 -11.27 -6.07 -11.32
C PRO A 11 -11.27 -6.73 -9.94
N PHE A 12 -10.65 -6.07 -8.95
CA PHE A 12 -10.74 -6.55 -7.58
C PHE A 12 -12.19 -6.50 -7.08
N GLN A 13 -12.62 -7.58 -6.44
CA GLN A 13 -13.94 -7.75 -5.87
C GLN A 13 -13.90 -7.70 -4.35
N GLU A 14 -15.06 -7.40 -3.76
CA GLU A 14 -15.23 -7.48 -2.32
C GLU A 14 -14.88 -8.88 -1.78
N GLY A 15 -14.23 -8.92 -0.62
CA GLY A 15 -13.73 -10.14 0.00
C GLY A 15 -12.32 -10.55 -0.44
N GLN A 16 -11.83 -10.08 -1.60
CA GLN A 16 -10.49 -10.42 -2.09
C GLN A 16 -9.38 -9.73 -1.28
N THR A 17 -8.27 -10.46 -1.10
CA THR A 17 -7.09 -10.00 -0.37
C THR A 17 -5.86 -10.05 -1.27
N ILE A 18 -5.11 -8.96 -1.29
CA ILE A 18 -3.80 -8.86 -1.90
C ILE A 18 -2.77 -9.02 -0.80
N HIS A 19 -1.88 -9.99 -0.93
CA HIS A 19 -0.85 -10.30 0.06
C HIS A 19 0.52 -10.01 -0.53
N GLY A 20 1.22 -9.05 0.04
CA GLY A 20 2.61 -8.72 -0.28
C GLY A 20 3.52 -9.23 0.83
N VAL A 21 4.49 -10.08 0.46
CA VAL A 21 5.54 -10.56 1.35
C VAL A 21 6.89 -10.26 0.73
N GLY A 22 7.86 -9.86 1.54
CA GLY A 22 9.23 -9.68 1.06
C GLY A 22 10.18 -9.16 2.13
N MET A 23 11.45 -9.03 1.76
CA MET A 23 12.49 -8.47 2.61
C MET A 23 12.64 -6.97 2.35
N ILE A 24 12.60 -6.17 3.42
CA ILE A 24 12.89 -4.74 3.35
C ILE A 24 14.40 -4.56 3.25
N LYS A 25 14.86 -3.79 2.26
CA LYS A 25 16.29 -3.48 2.11
C LYS A 25 16.83 -2.73 3.33
N PRO A 26 18.11 -2.92 3.71
CA PRO A 26 18.73 -2.20 4.82
C PRO A 26 18.70 -0.66 4.66
N ASP A 27 18.74 -0.19 3.42
CA ASP A 27 18.77 1.24 3.03
C ASP A 27 17.44 1.72 2.45
N ALA A 28 16.34 0.98 2.68
CA ALA A 28 15.04 1.32 2.13
C ALA A 28 14.60 2.73 2.59
N LYS A 29 14.40 3.64 1.63
CA LYS A 29 13.79 4.95 1.90
C LYS A 29 12.27 4.85 1.88
N ARG A 30 11.72 4.18 0.85
CA ARG A 30 10.27 4.05 0.64
C ARG A 30 9.89 2.70 0.05
N ILE A 31 8.70 2.24 0.39
CA ILE A 31 8.00 1.16 -0.31
C ILE A 31 6.61 1.69 -0.67
N ASP A 32 6.30 1.72 -1.96
CA ASP A 32 5.01 2.16 -2.47
C ASP A 32 4.20 0.96 -2.98
N ILE A 33 2.95 0.89 -2.54
CA ILE A 33 1.96 -0.10 -2.97
C ILE A 33 0.79 0.67 -3.58
N ASN A 34 0.67 0.56 -4.90
CA ASN A 34 -0.28 1.33 -5.69
C ASN A 34 -1.26 0.42 -6.42
N PHE A 35 -2.56 0.68 -6.29
CA PHE A 35 -3.56 0.10 -7.18
C PHE A 35 -3.84 1.09 -8.29
N HIS A 36 -3.68 0.63 -9.53
CA HIS A 36 -3.83 1.47 -10.72
C HIS A 36 -5.16 1.14 -11.40
N LYS A 37 -5.91 2.17 -11.80
CA LYS A 37 -7.08 2.02 -12.67
C LYS A 37 -6.66 2.19 -14.14
N GLY A 38 -5.94 1.20 -14.66
CA GLY A 38 -5.44 1.18 -16.04
C GLY A 38 -3.92 0.98 -16.12
N ALA A 39 -3.37 1.04 -17.33
CA ALA A 39 -1.94 0.75 -17.59
C ALA A 39 -1.07 1.97 -17.93
N GLY A 40 -1.69 3.14 -18.17
CA GLY A 40 -0.97 4.37 -18.51
C GLY A 40 -0.12 4.94 -17.37
N ALA A 41 0.72 5.92 -17.69
CA ALA A 41 1.62 6.58 -16.73
C ALA A 41 0.86 7.48 -15.74
N ASN A 42 -0.25 8.11 -16.18
CA ASN A 42 -1.06 9.05 -15.39
C ASN A 42 -2.47 8.48 -15.17
N VAL A 43 -2.55 7.24 -14.71
CA VAL A 43 -3.84 6.63 -14.37
C VAL A 43 -4.22 6.92 -12.93
N ASP A 44 -5.53 6.92 -12.67
CA ASP A 44 -6.02 7.02 -11.31
C ASP A 44 -5.40 5.95 -10.41
N LEU A 45 -5.08 6.35 -9.19
CA LEU A 45 -4.67 5.50 -8.09
C LEU A 45 -5.78 5.48 -7.03
N PRO A 46 -6.75 4.54 -7.12
CA PRO A 46 -7.71 4.32 -6.04
C PRO A 46 -7.06 4.09 -4.68
N LEU A 47 -5.84 3.55 -4.66
CA LEU A 47 -5.00 3.42 -3.48
C LEU A 47 -3.54 3.75 -3.83
N HIS A 48 -2.99 4.72 -3.13
CA HIS A 48 -1.55 4.92 -2.96
C HIS A 48 -1.21 4.70 -1.48
N LEU A 49 -0.41 3.69 -1.17
CA LEU A 49 0.11 3.43 0.17
C LEU A 49 1.64 3.51 0.13
N SER A 50 2.22 4.43 0.89
CA SER A 50 3.65 4.68 0.93
C SER A 50 4.19 4.47 2.35
N ILE A 51 5.05 3.46 2.52
CA ILE A 51 5.81 3.24 3.75
C ILE A 51 7.10 4.04 3.62
N ARG A 52 7.19 5.17 4.33
CA ARG A 52 8.28 6.14 4.28
C ARG A 52 9.18 5.99 5.49
N PHE A 53 10.30 5.30 5.32
CA PHE A 53 11.28 5.05 6.39
C PHE A 53 12.05 6.31 6.75
N ASP A 54 12.33 7.16 5.75
CA ASP A 54 12.92 8.50 5.88
C ASP A 54 12.06 9.45 6.74
N GLU A 55 10.74 9.33 6.67
CA GLU A 55 9.81 10.14 7.48
C GLU A 55 9.34 9.43 8.76
N GLY A 56 9.61 8.12 8.90
CA GLY A 56 9.02 7.29 9.96
C GLY A 56 7.48 7.18 9.87
N LYS A 57 6.91 7.37 8.67
CA LYS A 57 5.46 7.41 8.44
C LYS A 57 5.01 6.38 7.43
N MET A 58 3.80 5.89 7.63
CA MET A 58 3.02 5.23 6.58
C MET A 58 1.93 6.20 6.14
N VAL A 59 1.91 6.52 4.85
CA VAL A 59 1.02 7.51 4.26
C VAL A 59 0.11 6.82 3.27
N TYR A 60 -1.18 7.15 3.27
CA TYR A 60 -2.08 6.69 2.23
C TYR A 60 -3.04 7.77 1.75
N ASN A 61 -3.33 7.73 0.46
CA ASN A 61 -4.23 8.65 -0.22
C ASN A 61 -4.80 7.99 -1.50
N SER A 62 -5.69 8.69 -2.18
CA SER A 62 -6.07 8.41 -3.56
C SER A 62 -5.60 9.53 -4.48
N TYR A 63 -5.32 9.19 -5.74
CA TYR A 63 -5.01 10.13 -6.80
C TYR A 63 -6.03 9.92 -7.91
N MET A 64 -6.95 10.85 -8.09
CA MET A 64 -8.08 10.72 -9.01
C MET A 64 -8.16 11.96 -9.89
N ASN A 65 -8.40 11.79 -11.19
CA ASN A 65 -8.52 12.91 -12.14
C ASN A 65 -7.32 13.88 -12.07
N ASN A 66 -6.12 13.32 -11.95
CA ASN A 66 -4.86 14.06 -11.79
C ASN A 66 -4.73 14.92 -10.52
N VAL A 67 -5.52 14.63 -9.48
CA VAL A 67 -5.48 15.38 -8.21
C VAL A 67 -5.38 14.41 -7.04
N TRP A 68 -4.50 14.72 -6.09
CA TRP A 68 -4.45 14.02 -4.80
C TRP A 68 -5.68 14.34 -3.96
N GLY A 69 -6.24 13.33 -3.31
CA GLY A 69 -7.29 13.52 -2.34
C GLY A 69 -6.87 14.51 -1.24
N SER A 70 -7.79 15.37 -0.81
CA SER A 70 -7.52 16.40 0.21
C SER A 70 -7.28 15.82 1.61
N LYS A 71 -7.69 14.58 1.86
CA LYS A 71 -7.60 13.90 3.16
C LYS A 71 -6.50 12.85 3.18
N GLU A 72 -5.25 13.28 2.98
CA GLU A 72 -4.09 12.40 3.20
C GLU A 72 -4.08 11.89 4.64
N GLN A 73 -3.88 10.58 4.81
CA GLN A 73 -3.79 9.96 6.12
C GLN A 73 -2.34 9.59 6.41
N ARG A 74 -1.89 9.87 7.63
CA ARG A 74 -0.53 9.60 8.09
C ARG A 74 -0.54 8.81 9.38
N LEU A 75 0.27 7.77 9.42
CA LEU A 75 0.39 6.84 10.53
C LEU A 75 1.86 6.65 10.88
N LYS A 76 2.16 6.17 12.08
CA LYS A 76 3.51 5.73 12.43
C LYS A 76 3.89 4.53 11.56
N ASN A 77 5.07 4.58 10.94
CA ASN A 77 5.66 3.40 10.31
C ASN A 77 6.10 2.41 11.40
N LEU A 78 5.66 1.17 11.29
CA LEU A 78 6.04 0.10 12.22
C LEU A 78 7.04 -0.89 11.60
N PHE A 79 7.27 -0.81 10.29
CA PHE A 79 8.26 -1.63 9.61
C PHE A 79 9.68 -1.13 9.89
N LYS A 80 10.63 -2.06 9.90
CA LYS A 80 12.06 -1.76 10.08
C LYS A 80 12.84 -2.18 8.83
N PRO A 81 13.91 -1.46 8.47
CA PRO A 81 14.85 -1.93 7.45
C PRO A 81 15.46 -3.28 7.84
N ASN A 82 15.83 -4.09 6.85
CA ASN A 82 16.44 -5.40 7.05
C ASN A 82 15.56 -6.40 7.82
N THR A 83 14.24 -6.26 7.77
CA THR A 83 13.28 -7.24 8.31
C THR A 83 12.31 -7.71 7.23
N GLU A 84 11.60 -8.79 7.53
CA GLU A 84 10.46 -9.23 6.72
C GLU A 84 9.32 -8.21 6.77
N MET A 85 8.66 -8.04 5.64
CA MET A 85 7.38 -7.35 5.48
C MET A 85 6.32 -8.38 5.13
N ASP A 86 5.21 -8.37 5.86
CA ASP A 86 3.96 -9.03 5.49
C ASP A 86 2.85 -7.99 5.56
N ILE A 87 2.25 -7.69 4.41
CA ILE A 87 1.13 -6.75 4.27
C ILE A 87 -0.02 -7.39 3.50
N ARG A 88 -1.24 -7.24 4.02
CA ARG A 88 -2.47 -7.73 3.41
C ARG A 88 -3.44 -6.57 3.21
N ILE A 89 -3.90 -6.38 1.99
CA ILE A 89 -4.87 -5.35 1.62
C ILE A 89 -6.13 -6.05 1.16
N ARG A 90 -7.23 -5.85 1.89
CA ARG A 90 -8.52 -6.50 1.61
C ARG A 90 -9.58 -5.47 1.26
N ILE A 91 -10.42 -5.76 0.28
CA ILE A 91 -11.57 -4.92 -0.08
C ILE A 91 -12.79 -5.43 0.68
N ILE A 92 -13.38 -4.60 1.54
CA ILE A 92 -14.63 -4.91 2.28
C ILE A 92 -15.47 -3.64 2.36
N ASN A 93 -16.76 -3.73 2.06
CA ASN A 93 -17.73 -2.63 2.07
C ASN A 93 -17.22 -1.39 1.30
N ASN A 94 -16.69 -1.61 0.09
CA ASN A 94 -16.08 -0.57 -0.76
C ASN A 94 -14.93 0.22 -0.10
N LYS A 95 -14.22 -0.38 0.86
CA LYS A 95 -13.06 0.22 1.55
C LYS A 95 -11.87 -0.71 1.54
N TYR A 96 -10.67 -0.13 1.57
CA TYR A 96 -9.42 -0.87 1.73
C TYR A 96 -9.12 -1.06 3.22
N GLN A 97 -9.09 -2.31 3.67
CA GLN A 97 -8.58 -2.69 4.97
C GLN A 97 -7.14 -3.17 4.81
N VAL A 98 -6.21 -2.39 5.34
CA VAL A 98 -4.79 -2.75 5.34
C VAL A 98 -4.45 -3.39 6.68
N TRP A 99 -3.84 -4.57 6.62
CA TRP A 99 -3.29 -5.31 7.74
C TRP A 99 -1.80 -5.52 7.48
N TYR A 100 -1.00 -5.52 8.53
CA TYR A 100 0.39 -5.87 8.42
C TYR A 100 0.82 -6.58 9.69
N LEU A 101 1.68 -7.56 9.52
CA LEU A 101 2.34 -8.23 10.63
C LEU A 101 3.71 -7.59 10.79
N THR A 102 3.83 -6.75 11.82
CA THR A 102 5.14 -6.55 12.45
C THR A 102 5.20 -7.53 13.60
N HIS A 103 6.39 -7.96 14.03
CA HIS A 103 6.58 -9.06 14.99
C HIS A 103 5.76 -9.03 16.30
N ILE A 104 4.87 -8.06 16.61
CA ILE A 104 3.85 -8.11 17.70
C ILE A 104 2.63 -7.14 17.50
N HIS A 105 2.24 -6.64 16.31
CA HIS A 105 1.07 -5.70 16.26
C HIS A 105 0.14 -5.81 15.03
N PHE A 106 -1.18 -5.84 15.29
CA PHE A 106 -2.26 -5.75 14.30
C PHE A 106 -2.86 -4.34 14.27
N LYS A 107 -3.10 -3.76 13.09
CA LYS A 107 -3.83 -2.50 12.96
C LYS A 107 -4.67 -2.48 11.68
N LYS A 108 -5.92 -2.02 11.80
CA LYS A 108 -6.92 -1.92 10.71
C LYS A 108 -7.15 -0.44 10.37
N PHE A 109 -7.21 -0.13 9.08
CA PHE A 109 -7.63 1.19 8.59
C PHE A 109 -8.95 1.12 7.82
N LYS A 110 -9.69 2.22 7.82
CA LYS A 110 -10.95 2.43 7.09
C LYS A 110 -10.74 3.37 5.93
#